data_AF-A0A2E8RS65-F1
#
_entry.id   AF-A0A2E8RS65-F1
#
_cell.length_a   1.000
_cell.length_b   1.000
_cell.length_c   1.000
_cell.angle_alpha   90.00
_cell.angle_beta   90.00
_cell.angle_gamma   90.00
#
_symmetry.space_group_name_H-M   'P 1'
#
loop_
_entity.id
_entity.type
_entity.pdbx_description
1 polymer ?
#
loop_
_entity_poly.entity_id
_entity_poly.type
_entity_poly.pdbx_seq_one_letter_code
_entity_poly.pdbx_strand_id
1 'polypeptide(L)'
;MLARSNWKVQTPMNTPINEDIVSDMIGAVELAHNMEPHLRHEYKLFSNVTPDDVHMISKDREFKYGKGKEIVAFADGPKSVSGKDMKYVKFFYIYDNKPNQVKPNPKTYTFSLPKARDFWNDKVRDGYGKIDAANFAGEG
;
A
#
# COMPACT_ATOMS: atom_id res chain seq x y z
N MET A 1 6.48 -29.57 13.61
CA MET A 1 5.40 -28.90 12.87
C MET A 1 5.18 -27.54 13.53
N LEU A 2 5.64 -26.44 12.91
CA LEU A 2 5.56 -25.11 13.51
C LEU A 2 4.17 -24.50 13.24
N ALA A 3 3.53 -24.05 14.31
CA ALA A 3 2.18 -23.53 14.33
C ALA A 3 2.02 -22.31 13.41
N ARG A 4 1.09 -22.39 12.45
CA ARG A 4 0.62 -21.25 11.68
C ARG A 4 -0.35 -20.44 12.55
N SER A 5 0.08 -19.27 13.00
CA SER A 5 -0.77 -18.32 13.73
C SER A 5 -1.97 -17.93 12.86
N ASN A 6 -3.14 -18.44 13.24
CA ASN A 6 -4.39 -18.28 12.51
C ASN A 6 -5.00 -16.90 12.84
N TRP A 7 -4.43 -15.84 12.25
CA TRP A 7 -4.94 -14.48 12.45
C TRP A 7 -6.15 -14.25 11.54
N LYS A 8 -7.37 -14.45 12.08
CA LYS A 8 -8.62 -14.09 11.40
C LYS A 8 -8.75 -12.55 11.37
N VAL A 9 -8.32 -11.91 10.28
CA VAL A 9 -8.65 -10.51 10.01
C VAL A 9 -10.14 -10.44 9.66
N GLN A 10 -10.96 -9.88 10.55
CA GLN A 10 -12.34 -9.52 10.22
C GLN A 10 -12.35 -8.30 9.30
N THR A 11 -12.43 -8.54 7.98
CA THR A 11 -12.92 -7.53 7.04
C THR A 11 -14.43 -7.40 7.20
N PRO A 12 -15.06 -6.27 6.82
CA PRO A 12 -16.47 -5.99 7.06
C PRO A 12 -17.48 -7.07 6.60
N MET A 13 -17.07 -8.06 5.79
CA MET A 13 -17.92 -9.17 5.34
C MET A 13 -17.21 -10.53 5.21
N ASN A 14 -16.14 -10.79 5.97
CA ASN A 14 -15.49 -12.11 6.02
C ASN A 14 -14.91 -12.61 4.67
N THR A 15 -14.80 -11.73 3.66
CA THR A 15 -14.07 -12.02 2.43
C THR A 15 -12.58 -11.93 2.73
N PRO A 16 -11.79 -12.97 2.47
CA PRO A 16 -10.35 -12.91 2.66
C PRO A 16 -9.77 -11.78 1.81
N ILE A 17 -8.80 -11.05 2.38
CA ILE A 17 -8.04 -10.05 1.65
C ILE A 17 -7.29 -10.77 0.54
N ASN A 18 -7.30 -10.21 -0.68
CA ASN A 18 -6.44 -10.71 -1.73
C ASN A 18 -5.00 -10.29 -1.42
N GLU A 19 -4.24 -11.23 -0.84
CA GLU A 19 -2.85 -11.00 -0.44
C GLU A 19 -1.94 -10.73 -1.65
N ASP A 20 -2.28 -11.19 -2.86
CA ASP A 20 -1.48 -10.92 -4.07
C ASP A 20 -1.53 -9.44 -4.44
N ILE A 21 -2.71 -8.81 -4.36
CA ILE A 21 -2.84 -7.35 -4.57
C ILE A 21 -2.06 -6.58 -3.50
N VAL A 22 -2.11 -7.04 -2.25
CA VAL A 22 -1.38 -6.41 -1.15
C VAL A 22 0.14 -6.54 -1.36
N SER A 23 0.58 -7.69 -1.84
CA SER A 23 1.96 -8.00 -2.22
C SER A 23 2.45 -7.06 -3.32
N ASP A 24 1.66 -6.93 -4.40
CA ASP A 24 1.91 -6.03 -5.52
C ASP A 24 1.95 -4.56 -5.06
N MET A 25 1.08 -4.14 -4.14
CA MET A 25 1.11 -2.80 -3.55
C MET A 25 2.40 -2.53 -2.77
N ILE A 26 2.91 -3.50 -2.00
CA ILE A 26 4.18 -3.32 -1.29
C ILE A 26 5.32 -3.18 -2.30
N GLY A 27 5.35 -4.03 -3.33
CA GLY A 27 6.36 -3.95 -4.40
C GLY A 27 6.33 -2.62 -5.15
N ALA A 28 5.15 -2.06 -5.43
CA ALA A 28 5.02 -0.75 -6.06
C ALA A 28 5.55 0.38 -5.18
N VAL A 29 5.30 0.34 -3.87
CA VAL A 29 5.85 1.32 -2.91
C VAL A 29 7.36 1.19 -2.80
N GLU A 30 7.90 -0.02 -2.78
CA GLU A 30 9.35 -0.24 -2.76
C GLU A 30 10.03 0.31 -4.02
N LEU A 31 9.48 0.04 -5.20
CA LEU A 31 9.98 0.60 -6.45
C LEU A 31 9.92 2.13 -6.47
N ALA A 32 8.80 2.72 -6.03
CA ALA A 32 8.65 4.17 -5.93
C ALA A 32 9.62 4.84 -4.94
N HIS A 33 10.31 4.05 -4.11
CA HIS A 33 11.32 4.52 -3.16
C HIS A 33 12.72 3.96 -3.44
N ASN A 34 13.00 3.47 -4.66
CA ASN A 34 14.28 2.89 -5.08
C ASN A 34 14.78 1.74 -4.21
N MET A 35 13.85 0.99 -3.61
CA MET A 35 14.18 -0.19 -2.84
C MET A 35 14.10 -1.42 -3.72
N GLU A 36 14.94 -2.41 -3.43
CA GLU A 36 14.84 -3.70 -4.09
C GLU A 36 13.56 -4.40 -3.61
N PRO A 37 12.64 -4.78 -4.52
CA PRO A 37 11.38 -5.39 -4.09
C PRO A 37 11.63 -6.69 -3.32
N HIS A 38 11.11 -6.76 -2.10
CA HIS A 38 11.38 -7.90 -1.19
C HIS A 38 10.85 -9.24 -1.71
N LEU A 39 10.02 -9.22 -2.76
CA LEU A 39 9.36 -10.40 -3.36
C LEU A 39 9.98 -10.83 -4.69
N ARG A 40 11.15 -10.30 -5.07
CA ARG A 40 11.83 -10.65 -6.33
C ARG A 40 12.05 -12.16 -6.57
N HIS A 41 12.00 -12.99 -5.52
CA HIS A 41 12.39 -14.41 -5.60
C HIS A 41 11.24 -15.41 -5.79
N GLU A 42 9.97 -15.01 -5.66
CA GLU A 42 8.86 -15.95 -5.89
C GLU A 42 7.72 -15.22 -6.64
N TYR A 43 7.66 -15.46 -7.96
CA TYR A 43 6.59 -15.12 -8.90
C TYR A 43 6.52 -13.66 -9.38
N LYS A 44 6.20 -13.51 -10.68
CA LYS A 44 5.99 -12.30 -11.47
C LYS A 44 5.76 -11.04 -10.62
N LEU A 45 6.68 -10.08 -10.69
CA LEU A 45 6.41 -8.69 -10.31
C LEU A 45 5.07 -8.29 -10.95
N PHE A 46 4.10 -7.91 -10.12
CA PHE A 46 2.78 -7.42 -10.56
C PHE A 46 1.93 -8.50 -11.23
N SER A 47 1.31 -9.34 -10.42
CA SER A 47 0.43 -10.42 -10.88
C SER A 47 -1.00 -9.94 -11.14
N ASN A 48 -1.47 -8.96 -10.36
CA ASN A 48 -2.84 -8.47 -10.37
C ASN A 48 -2.95 -6.96 -10.56
N VAL A 49 -1.95 -6.20 -10.08
CA VAL A 49 -1.96 -4.72 -10.12
C VAL A 49 -0.57 -4.24 -10.51
N THR A 50 -0.46 -3.37 -11.52
CA THR A 50 0.82 -2.78 -11.93
C THR A 50 1.19 -1.58 -11.06
N PRO A 51 2.46 -1.12 -11.03
CA PRO A 51 2.85 0.06 -10.27
C PRO A 51 2.03 1.31 -10.63
N ASP A 52 1.67 1.46 -11.91
CA ASP A 52 0.88 2.57 -12.42
C ASP A 52 -0.59 2.54 -11.93
N ASP A 53 -1.08 1.36 -11.56
CA ASP A 53 -2.42 1.18 -10.97
C ASP A 53 -2.44 1.47 -9.46
N VAL A 54 -1.26 1.65 -8.83
CA VAL A 54 -1.14 1.95 -7.41
C VAL A 54 -0.96 3.46 -7.22
N HIS A 55 -2.02 4.14 -6.79
CA HIS A 55 -1.95 5.55 -6.45
C HIS A 55 -1.36 5.74 -5.05
N MET A 56 -0.38 6.62 -4.91
CA MET A 56 0.34 6.82 -3.67
C MET A 56 0.35 8.29 -3.24
N ILE A 57 0.26 8.51 -1.94
CA ILE A 57 0.49 9.82 -1.31
C ILE A 57 1.40 9.63 -0.10
N SER A 58 2.22 10.62 0.21
CA SER A 58 3.08 10.59 1.40
C SER A 58 3.18 11.90 2.13
N LYS A 59 3.55 11.81 3.41
CA LYS A 59 3.84 12.96 4.27
C LYS A 59 4.94 12.58 5.25
N ASP A 60 5.84 13.52 5.50
CA ASP A 60 6.84 13.36 6.54
C ASP A 60 6.17 13.45 7.91
N ARG A 61 6.49 12.49 8.79
CA ARG A 61 5.84 12.33 10.08
C ARG A 61 6.87 11.95 11.12
N GLU A 62 6.75 12.55 12.30
CA GLU A 62 7.49 12.12 13.48
C GLU A 62 6.73 11.00 14.18
N PHE A 63 7.31 9.80 14.19
CA PHE A 63 6.76 8.64 14.88
C PHE A 63 7.40 8.51 16.26
N LYS A 64 6.82 7.65 17.11
CA LYS A 64 7.34 7.33 18.44
C LYS A 64 8.82 6.89 18.44
N TYR A 65 9.29 6.29 17.35
CA TYR A 65 10.62 5.71 17.22
C TYR A 65 11.57 6.52 16.33
N GLY A 66 11.18 7.74 15.95
CA GLY A 66 11.97 8.63 15.10
C GLY A 66 11.17 9.23 13.95
N LYS A 67 11.82 10.13 13.23
CA LYS A 67 11.29 10.74 12.01
C LYS A 67 11.24 9.72 10.87
N GLY A 68 10.32 9.95 9.95
CA GLY A 68 10.15 9.13 8.78
C GLY A 68 9.05 9.67 7.88
N LYS A 69 8.64 8.83 6.94
CA LYS A 69 7.60 9.11 5.95
C LYS A 69 6.45 8.12 6.11
N GLU A 70 5.24 8.65 6.24
CA GLU A 70 4.00 7.87 6.11
C GLU A 70 3.59 7.89 4.63
N ILE A 71 3.40 6.71 4.05
CA ILE A 71 2.90 6.54 2.69
C ILE A 71 1.56 5.85 2.78
N VAL A 72 0.61 6.30 1.97
CA VAL A 72 -0.67 5.63 1.79
C VAL A 72 -0.78 5.24 0.32
N ALA A 73 -0.90 3.95 0.06
CA ALA A 73 -1.12 3.42 -1.28
C ALA A 73 -2.57 2.94 -1.43
N PHE A 74 -3.10 3.14 -2.63
CA PHE A 74 -4.44 2.80 -3.04
C PHE A 74 -4.36 1.94 -4.29
N ALA A 75 -5.05 0.80 -4.30
CA ALA A 75 -5.15 -0.08 -5.46
C ALA A 75 -6.60 -0.52 -5.66
N ASP A 76 -6.92 -0.97 -6.87
CA ASP A 76 -8.20 -1.64 -7.13
C ASP A 76 -8.28 -2.96 -6.37
N GLY A 77 -9.33 -3.08 -5.56
CA GLY A 77 -9.67 -4.29 -4.85
C GLY A 77 -10.77 -5.08 -5.59
N PRO A 78 -11.09 -6.29 -5.12
CA PRO A 78 -12.20 -7.06 -5.65
C PRO A 78 -13.52 -6.30 -5.44
N LYS A 79 -14.45 -6.44 -6.39
CA LYS A 79 -15.80 -5.90 -6.26
C LYS A 79 -16.47 -6.46 -5.00
N SER A 80 -17.29 -5.63 -4.36
CA SER A 80 -18.15 -6.08 -3.27
C SER A 80 -19.16 -7.12 -3.75
N VAL A 81 -19.79 -7.85 -2.82
CA VAL A 81 -20.88 -8.81 -3.11
C VAL A 81 -22.03 -8.16 -3.89
N SER A 82 -22.25 -6.85 -3.71
CA SER A 82 -23.25 -6.06 -4.44
C SER A 82 -22.74 -5.48 -5.78
N GLY A 83 -21.58 -5.93 -6.27
CA GLY A 83 -20.98 -5.50 -7.54
C GLY A 83 -20.33 -4.11 -7.54
N LYS A 84 -20.27 -3.43 -6.39
CA LYS A 84 -19.65 -2.09 -6.27
C LYS A 84 -18.13 -2.19 -6.24
N ASP A 85 -17.46 -1.23 -6.87
CA ASP A 85 -16.00 -1.12 -6.88
C ASP A 85 -15.46 -0.75 -5.51
N MET A 86 -14.45 -1.49 -5.07
CA MET A 86 -13.77 -1.31 -3.80
C MET A 86 -12.30 -1.02 -4.06
N LYS A 87 -11.71 -0.18 -3.22
CA LYS A 87 -10.28 0.14 -3.23
C LYS A 87 -9.63 -0.45 -1.99
N TYR A 88 -8.48 -1.07 -2.17
CA TYR A 88 -7.59 -1.42 -1.07
C TYR A 88 -6.76 -0.20 -0.71
N VAL A 89 -6.66 0.08 0.58
CA VAL A 89 -5.89 1.19 1.14
C VAL A 89 -4.94 0.62 2.18
N LYS A 90 -3.65 0.83 1.98
CA LYS A 90 -2.61 0.35 2.88
C LYS A 90 -1.65 1.47 3.24
N PHE A 91 -1.25 1.47 4.51
CA PHE A 91 -0.29 2.41 5.05
C PHE A 91 1.08 1.76 5.09
N PHE A 92 2.10 2.54 4.81
CA PHE A 92 3.49 2.13 4.85
C PHE A 92 4.29 3.19 5.57
N TYR A 93 5.35 2.75 6.22
CA TYR A 93 6.24 3.63 6.98
C TYR A 93 7.67 3.38 6.57
N ILE A 94 8.36 4.43 6.16
CA ILE A 94 9.81 4.43 5.99
C ILE A 94 10.37 5.29 7.12
N TYR A 95 11.30 4.75 7.90
CA TYR A 95 11.92 5.49 9.00
C TYR A 95 13.29 5.99 8.56
N ASP A 96 13.70 7.19 8.98
CA ASP A 96 14.97 7.79 8.55
C ASP A 96 16.19 6.98 9.02
N ASN A 97 16.04 6.23 10.12
CA ASN A 97 17.08 5.32 10.62
C ASN A 97 17.19 4.00 9.83
N LYS A 98 16.20 3.70 8.97
CA LYS A 98 16.14 2.52 8.11
C LYS A 98 15.51 2.90 6.76
N PRO A 99 16.19 3.75 5.98
CA PRO A 99 15.60 4.32 4.76
C PRO A 99 15.36 3.26 3.68
N ASN A 100 16.07 2.13 3.73
CA ASN A 100 15.96 1.03 2.76
C ASN A 100 14.95 -0.04 3.20
N GLN A 101 14.08 0.26 4.16
CA GLN A 101 13.08 -0.68 4.65
C GLN A 101 11.69 -0.06 4.68
N VAL A 102 10.80 -0.54 3.81
CA VAL A 102 9.37 -0.27 3.92
C VAL A 102 8.78 -1.14 5.02
N LYS A 103 8.11 -0.52 5.99
CA LYS A 103 7.32 -1.23 7.00
C LYS A 103 5.83 -1.14 6.64
N PRO A 104 5.22 -2.17 6.03
CA PRO A 104 3.80 -2.18 5.79
C PRO A 104 3.02 -2.22 7.12
N ASN A 105 1.91 -1.51 7.17
CA ASN A 105 0.95 -1.64 8.27
C ASN A 105 0.34 -3.05 8.24
N PRO A 106 0.21 -3.73 9.39
CA PRO A 106 -0.40 -5.06 9.45
C PRO A 106 -1.87 -5.07 8.98
N LYS A 107 -2.55 -3.91 8.99
CA LYS A 107 -3.93 -3.79 8.51
C LYS A 107 -3.96 -3.27 7.09
N THR A 108 -4.68 -3.97 6.23
CA THR A 108 -5.15 -3.47 4.94
C THR A 108 -6.62 -3.07 5.09
N TYR A 109 -6.98 -1.88 4.61
CA TYR A 109 -8.35 -1.37 4.65
C TYR A 109 -9.01 -1.55 3.29
N THR A 110 -10.33 -1.75 3.30
CA THR A 110 -11.14 -1.85 2.08
C THR A 110 -12.19 -0.76 2.12
N PHE A 111 -12.13 0.18 1.19
CA PHE A 111 -13.08 1.29 1.09
C PHE A 111 -13.88 1.18 -0.20
N SER A 112 -15.11 1.68 -0.20
CA SER A 112 -15.83 1.92 -1.46
C SER A 112 -15.14 3.04 -2.23
N LEU A 113 -15.29 3.07 -3.55
CA LEU A 113 -14.70 4.13 -4.39
C LEU A 113 -14.98 5.56 -3.87
N PRO A 114 -16.22 5.95 -3.49
CA PRO A 114 -16.46 7.29 -2.94
C PRO A 114 -15.68 7.55 -1.67
N LYS A 115 -15.69 6.60 -0.73
CA LYS A 115 -14.96 6.73 0.55
C LYS A 115 -13.45 6.82 0.34
N ALA A 116 -12.90 6.10 -0.63
CA ALA A 116 -11.48 6.16 -0.96
C ALA A 116 -11.10 7.54 -1.53
N ARG A 117 -11.96 8.15 -2.35
CA ARG A 117 -11.77 9.51 -2.89
C ARG A 117 -11.83 10.56 -1.79
N ASP A 118 -12.82 10.47 -0.91
CA ASP A 118 -12.94 11.39 0.23
C ASP A 118 -11.70 11.31 1.12
N PHE A 119 -11.28 10.08 1.43
CA PHE A 119 -10.08 9.84 2.23
C PHE A 119 -8.80 10.36 1.55
N TRP A 120 -8.68 10.20 0.23
CA TRP A 120 -7.58 10.78 -0.54
C TRP A 120 -7.56 12.31 -0.43
N ASN A 121 -8.69 12.96 -0.67
CA ASN A 121 -8.80 14.42 -0.61
C ASN A 121 -8.51 14.95 0.81
N ASP A 122 -8.97 14.24 1.85
CA ASP A 122 -8.68 14.57 3.23
C ASP A 122 -7.18 14.50 3.53
N LYS A 123 -6.49 13.47 3.01
CA LYS A 123 -5.05 13.33 3.18
C LYS A 123 -4.27 14.38 2.40
N VAL A 124 -4.65 14.68 1.16
CA VAL A 124 -4.04 15.77 0.39
C VAL A 124 -4.22 17.11 1.11
N ARG A 125 -5.39 17.37 1.69
CA ARG A 125 -5.66 18.56 2.50
C ARG A 125 -4.86 18.59 3.81
N ASP A 126 -4.57 17.44 4.40
CA ASP A 126 -3.64 17.31 5.54
C ASP A 126 -2.17 17.56 5.12
N GLY A 127 -1.88 17.79 3.84
CA GLY A 127 -0.54 18.10 3.34
C GLY A 127 0.23 16.86 2.87
N TYR A 128 -0.46 15.77 2.51
CA TYR A 128 0.19 14.66 1.81
C TYR A 128 0.44 15.05 0.35
N GLY A 129 1.67 14.83 -0.12
CA GLY A 129 2.05 14.98 -1.52
C GLY A 129 1.83 13.69 -2.30
N LYS A 130 1.48 13.79 -3.59
CA LYS A 130 1.39 12.63 -4.47
C LYS A 130 2.79 12.05 -4.73
N ILE A 131 2.86 10.73 -4.85
CA ILE A 131 4.04 10.02 -5.33
C ILE A 131 3.67 9.35 -6.65
N ASP A 132 4.45 9.60 -7.70
CA ASP A 132 4.34 8.89 -8.95
C ASP A 132 5.28 7.68 -8.93
N ALA A 133 4.74 6.50 -9.23
CA ALA A 133 5.53 5.28 -9.35
C ALA A 133 6.55 5.37 -10.52
N ALA A 134 6.29 6.23 -11.51
CA ALA A 134 7.02 6.34 -12.77
C ALA A 134 8.22 7.30 -12.76
N ASN A 135 8.42 8.13 -11.73
CA ASN A 135 9.53 9.12 -11.70
C ASN A 135 10.94 8.50 -11.51
N PHE A 136 11.10 7.19 -11.74
CA PHE A 136 12.40 6.51 -11.67
C PHE A 136 12.78 5.78 -12.97
N ALA A 137 12.02 5.97 -14.05
CA ALA A 137 12.52 5.70 -15.40
C ALA A 137 13.19 6.95 -15.99
N GLY A 138 14.31 7.37 -15.38
CA GLY A 138 15.29 8.25 -16.03
C GLY A 138 15.03 9.75 -16.00
N GLU A 139 15.68 10.42 -15.06
CA GLU A 139 16.41 11.68 -15.30
C GLU A 139 17.82 11.39 -14.74
N GLY A 140 18.89 11.32 -15.53
CA GLY A 140 19.45 12.37 -16.37
C GLY A 140 20.81 12.73 -15.77
#